data_AF-A0A0J1BXR5-F1
#
_entry.id   AF-A0A0J1BXR5-F1
#
_cell.length_a   1.000
_cell.length_b   1.000
_cell.length_c   1.000
_cell.angle_alpha   90.00
_cell.angle_beta   90.00
_cell.angle_gamma   90.00
#
_symmetry.space_group_name_H-M   'P 1'
#
loop_
_entity.id
_entity.type
_entity.pdbx_description
1 polymer ?
#
loop_
_entity_poly.entity_id
_entity_poly.type
_entity_poly.pdbx_seq_one_letter_code
_entity_poly.pdbx_strand_id
1 'polypeptide(L)'
;MAEAEERFLEFQEKWGRKYPAIVRLWSNSWAEFVPFLQFDREIRRVVCTTNAIESVNARIRKAVRARGHFPNEQAALKCVYLAVMALDPTGKGRARWTQRWKAALNAFEITFDGRLSAGGR
;
A
#
# COMPACT_ATOMS: atom_id res chain seq x y z
N MET A 1 8.77 -19.70 2.36
CA MET A 1 9.77 -19.14 3.30
C MET A 1 11.17 -19.36 2.78
N ALA A 2 11.65 -20.61 2.71
CA ALA A 2 12.96 -20.94 2.10
C ALA A 2 13.13 -20.36 0.68
N GLU A 3 12.12 -20.48 -0.17
CA GLU A 3 12.16 -19.90 -1.53
C GLU A 3 12.35 -18.37 -1.52
N ALA A 4 11.75 -17.65 -0.57
CA ALA A 4 11.89 -16.19 -0.50
C ALA A 4 13.30 -15.76 -0.07
N GLU A 5 13.90 -16.51 0.85
CA GLU A 5 15.27 -16.30 1.30
C GLU A 5 16.26 -16.59 0.16
N GLU A 6 16.05 -17.68 -0.58
CA GLU A 6 16.86 -18.02 -1.75
C GLU A 6 16.81 -16.90 -2.80
N ARG A 7 15.62 -16.38 -3.13
CA ARG A 7 15.47 -15.26 -4.06
C ARG A 7 16.11 -13.97 -3.54
N PHE A 8 16.12 -13.75 -2.23
CA PHE A 8 16.80 -12.60 -1.64
C PHE A 8 18.33 -12.73 -1.71
N LEU A 9 18.86 -13.94 -1.52
CA LEU A 9 20.29 -14.24 -1.72
C LEU A 9 20.72 -14.02 -3.17
N GLU A 10 19.96 -14.53 -4.15
CA GLU A 10 20.22 -14.29 -5.57
C GLU A 10 20.22 -12.78 -5.91
N PHE A 11 19.27 -12.03 -5.33
CA PHE A 11 19.22 -10.58 -5.48
C PHE A 11 20.47 -9.91 -4.90
N GLN A 12 20.89 -10.33 -3.70
CA GLN A 12 22.08 -9.81 -3.03
C GLN A 12 23.36 -10.12 -3.83
N GLU A 13 23.50 -11.33 -4.36
CA GLU A 13 24.65 -11.71 -5.18
C GLU A 13 24.73 -10.83 -6.44
N LYS A 14 23.61 -10.66 -7.13
CA LYS A 14 23.56 -9.89 -8.38
C LYS A 14 23.71 -8.38 -8.19
N TRP A 15 23.10 -7.82 -7.15
CA TRP A 15 22.94 -6.37 -7.00
C TRP A 15 23.57 -5.78 -5.74
N GLY A 16 23.96 -6.60 -4.76
CA GLY A 16 24.40 -6.15 -3.45
C GLY A 16 25.65 -5.28 -3.48
N ARG A 17 26.58 -5.54 -4.41
CA ARG A 17 27.76 -4.68 -4.59
C ARG A 17 27.38 -3.29 -5.10
N LYS A 18 26.38 -3.18 -5.98
CA LYS A 18 25.94 -1.91 -6.58
C LYS A 18 25.00 -1.14 -5.64
N TYR A 19 24.15 -1.85 -4.90
CA TYR A 19 23.12 -1.27 -4.05
C TYR A 19 23.14 -1.84 -2.61
N PRO A 20 24.23 -1.67 -1.86
CA PRO A 20 24.38 -2.26 -0.53
C PRO A 20 23.35 -1.72 0.48
N ALA A 21 22.89 -0.47 0.30
CA ALA A 21 21.84 0.12 1.14
C ALA A 21 20.49 -0.57 0.94
N ILE A 22 20.17 -1.03 -0.27
CA ILE A 22 18.91 -1.73 -0.56
C ILE A 22 18.92 -3.10 0.10
N VAL A 23 20.04 -3.83 0.02
CA VAL A 23 20.19 -5.12 0.73
C VAL A 23 19.99 -4.93 2.23
N ARG A 24 20.67 -3.94 2.83
CA ARG A 24 20.53 -3.65 4.27
C ARG A 24 19.09 -3.31 4.66
N LEU A 25 18.39 -2.52 3.85
CA LEU A 25 16.99 -2.18 4.08
C LEU A 25 16.12 -3.44 4.13
N TRP A 26 16.26 -4.34 3.15
CA TRP A 26 15.49 -5.58 3.11
C TRP A 26 15.86 -6.53 4.24
N SER A 27 17.15 -6.66 4.57
CA SER A 27 17.60 -7.48 5.71
C SER A 27 17.02 -6.99 7.03
N ASN A 28 17.01 -5.67 7.25
CA ASN A 28 16.47 -5.08 8.48
C ASN A 28 14.96 -5.26 8.60
N SER A 29 14.24 -5.15 7.48
CA SER A 29 12.77 -5.27 7.43
C SER A 29 12.28 -6.70 7.13
N TRP A 30 13.18 -7.70 7.13
CA TRP A 30 12.86 -9.04 6.63
C TRP A 30 11.81 -9.72 7.49
N ALA A 31 11.91 -9.55 8.82
CA ALA A 31 10.98 -10.14 9.78
C ALA A 31 9.56 -9.59 9.63
N GLU A 32 9.40 -8.32 9.24
CA GLU A 32 8.10 -7.71 8.98
C GLU A 32 7.57 -8.01 7.57
N PHE A 33 8.46 -8.20 6.59
CA PHE A 33 8.10 -8.49 5.21
C PHE A 33 7.67 -9.95 4.98
N VAL A 34 8.35 -10.88 5.64
CA VAL A 34 8.11 -12.32 5.49
C VAL A 34 6.65 -12.73 5.74
N PRO A 35 5.96 -12.28 6.81
CA PRO A 35 4.56 -12.61 7.05
C PRO A 35 3.65 -12.17 5.90
N PHE A 36 3.98 -11.06 5.23
CA PHE A 36 3.21 -10.61 4.07
C PHE A 36 3.24 -11.63 2.91
N LEU A 37 4.31 -12.42 2.77
CA LEU A 37 4.40 -13.45 1.73
C LEU A 37 3.49 -14.65 1.97
N GLN A 38 2.98 -14.82 3.20
CA GLN A 38 2.04 -15.90 3.55
C GLN A 38 0.62 -15.63 3.02
N PHE A 39 0.30 -14.38 2.67
CA PHE A 39 -0.98 -14.06 2.06
C PHE A 39 -1.12 -14.66 0.66
N ASP A 40 -2.36 -15.04 0.33
CA ASP A 40 -2.73 -15.44 -1.02
C ASP A 40 -2.27 -14.42 -2.07
N ARG A 41 -1.92 -14.92 -3.25
CA ARG A 41 -1.45 -14.08 -4.36
C ARG A 41 -2.41 -12.96 -4.71
N GLU A 42 -3.71 -13.21 -4.61
CA GLU A 42 -4.75 -12.20 -4.90
C GLU A 42 -4.77 -11.08 -3.86
N ILE A 43 -4.55 -11.39 -2.57
CA ILE A 43 -4.37 -10.39 -1.51
C ILE A 43 -3.10 -9.58 -1.75
N ARG A 44 -1.97 -10.27 -1.98
CA ARG A 44 -0.68 -9.62 -2.22
C ARG A 44 -0.72 -8.70 -3.42
N ARG A 45 -1.43 -9.08 -4.50
CA ARG A 45 -1.59 -8.24 -5.69
C ARG A 45 -2.24 -6.90 -5.35
N VAL A 46 -3.30 -6.90 -4.53
CA VAL A 46 -3.98 -5.65 -4.15
C VAL A 46 -3.06 -4.78 -3.29
N VAL A 47 -2.42 -5.36 -2.28
CA VAL A 47 -1.54 -4.64 -1.34
C VAL A 47 -0.28 -4.10 -2.00
N CYS A 48 0.36 -4.90 -2.88
CA CYS A 48 1.56 -4.49 -3.60
C CYS A 48 1.31 -3.45 -4.70
N THR A 49 0.06 -3.13 -5.03
CA THR A 49 -0.19 -2.00 -5.94
C THR A 49 0.10 -0.69 -5.22
N THR A 50 1.19 -0.03 -5.57
CA THR A 50 1.52 1.29 -5.01
C THR A 50 0.59 2.39 -5.52
N ASN A 51 -0.11 2.14 -6.65
CA ASN A 51 -1.02 3.08 -7.32
C ASN A 51 -2.00 3.79 -6.38
N ALA A 52 -2.59 3.08 -5.41
CA ALA A 52 -3.56 3.69 -4.50
C ALA A 52 -2.90 4.74 -3.59
N ILE A 53 -1.81 4.37 -2.92
CA ILE A 53 -1.06 5.25 -2.02
C ILE A 53 -0.37 6.37 -2.80
N GLU A 54 0.24 6.05 -3.95
CA GLU A 54 0.90 7.00 -4.83
C GLU A 54 -0.06 8.04 -5.40
N SER A 55 -1.26 7.63 -5.82
CA SER A 55 -2.31 8.54 -6.32
C SER A 55 -2.70 9.58 -5.26
N VAL A 56 -2.90 9.14 -4.02
CA VAL A 56 -3.19 10.04 -2.89
C VAL A 56 -2.01 10.98 -2.64
N ASN A 57 -0.80 10.43 -2.53
CA ASN A 57 0.41 11.21 -2.28
C ASN A 57 0.72 12.21 -3.40
N ALA A 58 0.45 11.87 -4.66
CA ALA A 58 0.64 12.77 -5.79
C ALA A 58 -0.29 13.99 -5.70
N ARG A 59 -1.56 13.78 -5.30
CA ARG A 59 -2.53 14.87 -5.14
C ARG A 59 -2.22 15.75 -3.95
N ILE A 60 -1.84 15.16 -2.82
CA ILE A 60 -1.40 15.93 -1.65
C ILE A 60 -0.18 16.78 -2.02
N ARG A 61 0.84 16.19 -2.66
CA ARG A 61 2.03 16.93 -3.12
C ARG A 61 1.67 18.07 -4.08
N LYS A 62 0.76 17.84 -5.03
CA LYS A 62 0.28 18.89 -5.94
C LYS A 62 -0.41 20.03 -5.19
N ALA A 63 -1.31 19.71 -4.26
CA ALA A 63 -2.07 20.71 -3.50
C ALA A 63 -1.18 21.54 -2.56
N VAL A 64 -0.18 20.91 -1.94
CA VAL A 64 0.81 21.56 -1.06
C VAL A 64 1.75 22.45 -1.86
N ARG A 65 2.33 21.96 -2.96
CA ARG A 65 3.23 22.74 -3.83
C ARG A 65 2.58 24.00 -4.39
N ALA A 66 1.29 23.92 -4.75
CA ALA A 66 0.54 25.07 -5.25
C ALA A 66 0.35 26.19 -4.22
N ARG A 67 0.48 25.90 -2.92
CA ARG A 67 0.29 26.87 -1.83
C ARG A 67 1.60 27.43 -1.27
N GLY A 68 2.69 26.67 -1.34
CA GLY A 68 3.99 27.09 -0.82
C GLY A 68 4.03 27.04 0.71
N HIS A 69 3.89 28.20 1.36
CA HIS A 69 3.93 28.32 2.83
C HIS A 69 2.53 28.30 3.45
N PHE A 70 2.44 27.77 4.67
CA PHE A 70 1.22 27.76 5.47
C PHE A 70 1.38 28.68 6.69
N PRO A 71 0.35 29.47 7.04
CA PRO A 71 0.40 30.37 8.19
C PRO A 71 0.35 29.64 9.55
N ASN A 72 -0.17 28.41 9.58
CA ASN A 72 -0.20 27.54 10.75
C ASN A 72 -0.50 26.08 10.34
N GLU A 73 -0.41 25.15 11.29
CA GLU A 73 -0.67 23.73 11.08
C GLU A 73 -2.12 23.44 10.64
N GLN A 74 -3.10 24.18 11.15
CA GLN A 74 -4.51 24.00 10.79
C GLN A 74 -4.77 24.31 9.31
N ALA A 75 -4.10 25.32 8.75
CA ALA A 75 -4.17 25.63 7.34
C ALA A 75 -3.56 24.52 6.48
N ALA A 76 -2.45 23.92 6.92
CA ALA A 76 -1.84 22.77 6.25
C ALA A 76 -2.76 21.54 6.29
N LEU A 77 -3.34 21.24 7.46
CA LEU A 77 -4.28 20.13 7.64
C LEU A 77 -5.51 20.30 6.75
N LYS A 78 -6.09 21.51 6.71
CA LYS A 78 -7.23 21.83 5.84
C LYS A 78 -6.90 21.63 4.35
N CYS A 79 -5.69 21.99 3.92
CA CYS A 79 -5.24 21.74 2.56
C CYS A 79 -5.18 20.24 2.23
N VAL A 80 -4.58 19.43 3.11
CA VAL A 80 -4.50 17.97 2.94
C VAL A 80 -5.91 17.37 2.90
N TYR A 81 -6.77 17.76 3.84
CA TYR A 81 -8.17 17.31 3.89
C TYR A 81 -8.89 17.57 2.57
N LEU A 82 -8.86 18.82 2.06
CA LEU A 82 -9.51 19.16 0.79
C LEU A 82 -8.91 18.40 -0.39
N ALA A 83 -7.60 18.14 -0.40
CA ALA A 83 -6.95 17.37 -1.45
C ALA A 83 -7.41 15.90 -1.49
N VAL A 84 -7.63 15.31 -0.31
CA VAL A 84 -8.17 13.96 -0.14
C VAL A 84 -9.65 13.93 -0.51
N MET A 85 -10.47 14.86 -0.01
CA MET A 85 -11.91 14.91 -0.34
C MET A 85 -12.17 15.06 -1.84
N ALA A 86 -11.30 15.80 -2.53
CA ALA A 86 -11.39 15.95 -3.98
C ALA A 86 -11.11 14.64 -4.76
N LEU A 87 -10.62 13.56 -4.13
CA LEU A 87 -10.42 12.25 -4.78
C LEU A 87 -11.73 11.63 -5.25
N ASP A 88 -12.80 11.87 -4.49
CA ASP A 88 -14.13 11.39 -4.79
C ASP A 88 -15.16 12.50 -4.57
N PRO A 89 -15.16 13.55 -5.42
CA PRO A 89 -15.98 14.74 -5.20
C PRO A 89 -17.48 14.43 -5.32
N THR A 90 -17.85 13.29 -5.91
CA THR A 90 -19.24 12.84 -6.08
C THR A 90 -19.62 11.68 -5.16
N GLY A 91 -18.66 11.13 -4.38
CA GLY A 91 -18.87 9.93 -3.56
C GLY A 91 -19.09 8.64 -4.34
N LYS A 92 -18.91 8.65 -5.67
CA LYS A 92 -19.17 7.49 -6.56
C LYS A 92 -17.89 6.76 -6.97
N GLY A 93 -16.72 7.26 -6.58
CA GLY A 93 -15.41 6.67 -6.84
C GLY A 93 -15.23 5.30 -6.19
N ARG A 94 -15.87 5.06 -5.04
CA ARG A 94 -15.82 3.77 -4.32
C ARG A 94 -16.11 2.56 -5.22
N ALA A 95 -17.17 2.62 -6.03
CA ALA A 95 -17.57 1.52 -6.90
C ALA A 95 -16.51 1.18 -7.97
N ARG A 96 -15.75 2.17 -8.44
CA ARG A 96 -14.66 1.95 -9.40
C ARG A 96 -13.43 1.34 -8.72
N TRP A 97 -13.12 1.75 -7.50
CA TRP A 97 -11.92 1.31 -6.78
C TRP A 97 -12.03 -0.13 -6.25
N THR A 98 -13.25 -0.62 -6.02
CA THR A 98 -13.48 -1.98 -5.51
C THR A 98 -13.63 -3.05 -6.59
N GLN A 99 -13.63 -2.71 -7.88
CA GLN A 99 -13.87 -3.69 -8.97
C GLN A 99 -12.88 -4.87 -8.96
N ARG A 100 -11.64 -4.64 -8.54
CA ARG A 100 -10.59 -5.69 -8.48
C ARG A 100 -10.53 -6.44 -7.15
N TRP A 101 -11.42 -6.12 -6.21
CA TRP A 101 -11.36 -6.66 -4.85
C TRP A 101 -12.03 -8.02 -4.72
N LYS A 102 -12.90 -8.44 -5.64
CA LYS A 102 -13.67 -9.69 -5.48
C LYS A 102 -12.78 -10.93 -5.21
N ALA A 103 -11.72 -11.11 -5.99
CA ALA A 103 -10.80 -12.24 -5.80
C ALA A 103 -10.04 -12.15 -4.47
N ALA A 104 -9.60 -10.94 -4.09
CA ALA A 104 -8.92 -10.72 -2.81
C ALA A 104 -9.87 -10.92 -1.62
N LEU A 105 -11.13 -10.49 -1.71
CA LEU A 105 -12.16 -10.68 -0.68
C LEU A 105 -12.44 -12.16 -0.44
N ASN A 106 -12.58 -12.95 -1.50
CA ASN A 106 -12.74 -14.41 -1.36
C ASN A 106 -11.52 -15.05 -0.68
N ALA A 107 -10.31 -14.63 -1.04
CA ALA A 107 -9.08 -15.12 -0.40
C ALA A 107 -8.99 -14.68 1.07
N PHE A 108 -9.42 -13.46 1.39
CA PHE A 108 -9.48 -13.00 2.78
C PHE A 108 -10.49 -13.80 3.61
N GLU A 109 -11.65 -14.18 3.04
CA GLU A 109 -12.62 -15.02 3.74
C GLU A 109 -12.02 -16.39 4.11
N ILE A 110 -11.27 -16.99 3.19
CA ILE A 110 -10.59 -18.28 3.44
C ILE A 110 -9.47 -18.11 4.48
N THR A 111 -8.64 -17.07 4.33
CA THR A 111 -7.49 -16.83 5.22
C THR A 111 -7.92 -16.45 6.64
N PHE A 112 -9.05 -15.74 6.77
CA PHE A 112 -9.57 -15.19 8.01
C PHE A 112 -11.01 -15.64 8.25
N ASP A 113 -11.22 -16.96 8.25
CA ASP A 113 -12.53 -17.56 8.42
C ASP A 113 -13.30 -16.99 9.63
N GLY A 114 -14.58 -16.70 9.42
CA GLY A 114 -15.48 -16.13 10.42
C GLY A 114 -15.23 -14.67 10.79
N ARG A 115 -14.22 -13.97 10.25
CA ARG A 115 -13.96 -12.55 10.57
C ARG A 115 -14.68 -11.55 9.67
N LEU A 116 -14.94 -11.92 8.42
CA LEU A 116 -15.54 -11.02 7.43
C LEU A 116 -17.05 -11.28 7.27
N SER A 117 -17.46 -12.55 7.18
CA SER A 117 -18.88 -12.94 7.14
C SER A 117 -19.68 -12.62 8.43
N ALA A 118 -19.01 -12.46 9.57
CA ALA A 118 -19.68 -12.19 10.85
C ALA A 118 -20.32 -10.79 10.97
N GLY A 119 -20.03 -9.87 10.03
CA GLY A 119 -20.64 -8.54 9.98
C GLY A 119 -21.95 -8.45 9.18
N GLY A 120 -22.47 -9.58 8.68
CA GLY A 120 -23.68 -9.66 7.87
C GLY A 120 -24.94 -10.08 8.64
N ARG A 121 -25.19 -9.48 9.82
CA ARG A 121 -26.49 -9.52 10.50
C ARG A 121 -26.94 -8.11 10.83
#